data_AF-A0A938CYG0-F1
#
_entry.id   AF-A0A938CYG0-F1
#
_cell.length_a   1.000
_cell.length_b   1.000
_cell.length_c   1.000
_cell.angle_alpha   90.00
_cell.angle_beta   90.00
_cell.angle_gamma   90.00
#
_symmetry.space_group_name_H-M   'P 1'
#
loop_
_entity.id
_entity.type
_entity.pdbx_description
1 polymer ?
#
loop_
_entity_poly.entity_id
_entity_poly.type
_entity_poly.pdbx_seq_one_letter_code
_entity_poly.pdbx_strand_id
1 'polypeptide(L)' 'ELKPGQPFVHESFIGSLFTGRIEGTARVGNNPAIIPSIEGWARVTGYNTIFIDDRDPYAHGFSLP' A
#
# COMPACT_ATOMS: atom_id res chain seq x y z
N GLU A 1 10.26 -16.85 -13.27
CA GLU A 1 10.80 -15.97 -12.21
C GLU A 1 10.90 -14.55 -12.71
N LEU A 2 10.71 -13.57 -11.83
CA LEU A 2 10.90 -12.14 -12.13
C LEU A 2 12.39 -11.80 -11.94
N LYS A 3 13.02 -11.18 -12.94
CA LYS A 3 14.44 -10.79 -12.86
C LYS A 3 14.61 -9.41 -12.21
N PRO A 4 15.76 -9.11 -11.59
CA PRO A 4 16.08 -7.75 -11.17
C PRO A 4 15.89 -6.73 -12.31
N GLY A 5 15.28 -5.59 -12.00
CA GLY A 5 14.92 -4.52 -12.94
C GLY A 5 13.74 -4.82 -13.87
N GLN A 6 13.25 -6.05 -13.94
CA GLN A 6 12.10 -6.40 -14.78
C GLN A 6 10.81 -5.79 -14.19
N PRO A 7 10.05 -4.98 -14.96
CA PRO A 7 8.76 -4.48 -14.50
C PRO A 7 7.73 -5.60 -14.44
N PHE A 8 6.92 -5.57 -13.39
CA PHE A 8 5.76 -6.42 -13.20
C PHE A 8 4.52 -5.56 -12.96
N VAL A 9 3.50 -5.71 -13.80
CA VAL A 9 2.24 -4.98 -13.65
C VAL A 9 1.26 -5.85 -12.88
N HIS A 10 0.78 -5.34 -11.75
CA HIS A 10 -0.28 -5.96 -10.96
C HIS A 10 -1.58 -5.18 -11.12
N GLU A 11 -2.65 -5.89 -11.49
CA GLU A 11 -4.00 -5.34 -11.59
C GLU A 11 -4.83 -5.73 -10.37
N SER A 12 -5.46 -4.74 -9.74
CA SER A 12 -6.38 -4.95 -8.61
C SER A 12 -7.77 -5.37 -9.08
N PHE A 13 -8.62 -5.79 -8.13
CA PHE A 13 -10.02 -6.14 -8.41
C PHE A 13 -10.84 -5.02 -9.07
N ILE A 14 -10.48 -3.76 -8.83
CA ILE A 14 -11.17 -2.58 -9.42
C ILE A 14 -10.45 -2.05 -10.68
N GLY A 15 -9.48 -2.79 -11.22
CA GLY A 15 -8.75 -2.43 -12.44
C GLY A 15 -7.64 -1.39 -12.24
N SER A 16 -7.27 -1.05 -11.00
CA SER A 16 -6.10 -0.19 -10.76
C SER A 16 -4.80 -0.94 -10.99
N LEU A 17 -3.78 -0.26 -11.51
CA LEU A 17 -2.49 -0.84 -11.85
C LEU A 17 -1.38 -0.30 -10.93
N PHE A 18 -0.56 -1.22 -10.41
CA PHE A 18 0.73 -0.91 -9.79
C PHE A 18 1.85 -1.59 -10.57
N THR A 19 2.99 -0.91 -10.72
CA THR A 19 4.20 -1.49 -11.33
C THR A 19 5.21 -1.81 -10.24
N GLY A 20 5.53 -3.09 -10.05
CA GLY A 20 6.58 -3.55 -9.15
C GLY A 20 7.87 -3.88 -9.88
N ARG A 21 9.01 -3.77 -9.18
CA ARG A 21 10.32 -4.25 -9.64
C ARG A 21 11.09 -4.89 -8.49
N ILE A 22 12.00 -5.81 -8.83
CA ILE A 22 13.08 -6.23 -7.92
C ILE A 22 14.25 -5.30 -8.18
N GLU A 23 14.53 -4.39 -7.26
CA GLU A 23 15.66 -3.45 -7.37
C GLU A 23 16.98 -4.12 -6.99
N GLY A 24 16.93 -5.18 -6.19
CA GLY A 24 18.10 -5.94 -5.79
C GLY A 24 17.76 -7.15 -4.92
N THR A 25 18.80 -7.87 -4.50
CA THR A 25 18.70 -8.98 -3.56
C THR A 25 19.27 -8.59 -2.20
N ALA A 26 18.77 -9.22 -1.15
CA ALA A 26 19.18 -9.00 0.22
C ALA A 26 19.13 -10.31 1.02
N ARG A 27 19.47 -10.25 2.31
CA ARG A 27 19.17 -11.32 3.28
C ARG A 27 18.48 -10.74 4.50
N VAL A 28 17.47 -11.46 5.01
CA VAL A 28 16.84 -11.18 6.30
C VAL A 28 17.24 -12.32 7.24
N GLY A 29 18.24 -12.06 8.08
CA GLY A 29 18.93 -13.12 8.82
C GLY A 29 19.51 -14.16 7.85
N ASN A 30 19.06 -15.40 7.98
CA ASN A 30 19.49 -16.52 7.12
C ASN A 30 18.65 -16.70 5.85
N ASN A 31 17.60 -15.89 5.65
CA ASN A 31 16.66 -16.05 4.55
C ASN A 31 17.07 -15.17 3.35
N PRO A 32 17.12 -15.70 2.12
CA PRO A 32 17.20 -14.88 0.90
C PRO A 32 16.01 -13.92 0.82
N ALA A 33 16.25 -12.69 0.37
CA ALA A 33 15.24 -11.66 0.24
C ALA A 33 15.49 -10.78 -1.00
N ILE A 34 14.53 -9.91 -1.30
CA ILE A 34 14.63 -8.90 -2.35
C ILE A 34 14.48 -7.50 -1.74
N ILE A 35 14.97 -6.50 -2.47
CA ILE A 35 14.62 -5.09 -2.28
C ILE A 35 13.59 -4.75 -3.36
N PRO A 36 12.29 -4.71 -3.04
CA PRO A 36 11.25 -4.39 -4.02
C PRO A 36 11.04 -2.87 -4.13
N SER A 37 10.59 -2.42 -5.30
CA SER A 37 9.92 -1.13 -5.47
C SER A 37 8.49 -1.33 -5.97
N ILE A 38 7.60 -0.40 -5.62
CA ILE A 38 6.21 -0.36 -6.07
C ILE A 38 5.90 1.05 -6.52
N GLU A 39 5.50 1.18 -7.77
CA GLU A 39 5.12 2.41 -8.43
C GLU A 39 3.59 2.44 -8.61
N GLY A 40 2.99 3.54 -8.20
CA GLY A 40 1.57 3.83 -8.37
C GLY A 40 1.32 5.32 -8.27
N TRP A 41 0.05 5.72 -8.23
CA TRP A 41 -0.32 7.11 -8.10
C TRP A 41 -1.43 7.30 -7.08
N ALA A 42 -1.47 8.48 -6.49
CA ALA A 42 -2.53 8.93 -5.61
C ALA A 42 -3.04 10.29 -6.09
N ARG A 43 -4.27 10.64 -5.71
CA ARG A 43 -4.88 11.95 -5.99
C ARG A 43 -5.36 12.57 -4.68
N VAL A 44 -5.28 13.89 -4.59
CA VAL A 44 -5.94 14.65 -3.52
C VAL A 44 -7.44 14.48 -3.70
N THR A 45 -8.12 13.95 -2.69
CA THR A 45 -9.58 13.74 -2.70
C THR A 45 -10.33 14.76 -1.84
N GLY A 46 -9.64 15.47 -0.95
CA GLY A 46 -10.23 16.53 -0.14
C GLY A 46 -9.28 17.06 0.92
N TYR A 47 -9.69 18.18 1.53
CA TYR A 47 -9.09 18.75 2.73
C TYR A 47 -10.15 18.75 3.82
N ASN A 48 -9.93 17.99 4.89
CA ASN A 48 -10.95 17.75 5.90
C ASN A 48 -10.55 18.40 7.22
N THR A 49 -11.53 19.01 7.90
CA THR A 49 -11.45 19.33 9.34
C THR A 49 -12.45 18.43 10.04
N ILE A 50 -11.95 17.51 10.87
CA ILE A 50 -12.77 16.52 11.59
C ILE A 50 -12.85 16.94 13.06
N PHE A 51 -14.06 17.00 13.62
CA PHE A 51 -14.31 17.32 15.02
C PHE A 51 -14.84 16.09 15.74
N ILE A 52 -14.40 15.88 16.98
CA ILE A 52 -14.83 14.79 17.85
C ILE A 52 -15.26 15.41 19.18
N ASP A 53 -16.50 15.13 19.61
CA ASP A 53 -17.04 15.54 20.91
C ASP A 53 -16.97 14.34 21.86
N ASP A 54 -16.39 14.53 23.04
CA ASP A 54 -16.25 13.45 24.04
C ASP A 54 -17.58 12.88 24.54
N ARG A 55 -18.70 13.58 24.28
CA ARG A 55 -20.06 13.12 24.61
C ARG A 55 -20.67 12.23 23.52
N ASP A 56 -20.07 12.16 22.33
CA ASP A 56 -20.53 11.29 21.26
C ASP A 56 -20.22 9.82 21.61
N PRO A 57 -21.22 8.93 21.75
CA PRO A 57 -20.99 7.52 22.04
C PRO A 57 -20.18 6.79 20.96
N TYR A 58 -20.02 7.39 19.78
CA TYR A 58 -19.25 6.85 18.66
C TYR A 58 -18.01 7.68 18.33
N ALA A 59 -17.52 8.52 19.24
CA ALA A 59 -16.33 9.35 19.08
C ALA A 59 -15.07 8.58 18.59
N HIS A 60 -14.98 7.28 18.89
CA HIS A 60 -13.87 6.42 18.51
C HIS A 60 -14.19 5.46 17.34
N GLY A 61 -15.34 5.66 16.70
CA GLY A 61 -15.85 4.78 15.66
C GLY A 61 -16.37 3.44 16.21
N PHE A 62 -16.98 2.69 15.31
CA PHE A 62 -17.36 1.30 15.52
C PHE A 62 -17.24 0.57 14.18
N SER A 63 -17.14 -0.75 14.21
CA SER A 63 -17.16 -1.58 13.02
C SER A 63 -18.20 -2.68 13.19
N LEU A 64 -18.98 -2.91 12.14
CA LEU A 64 -19.80 -4.10 11.99
C LEU A 64 -19.18 -4.99 10.91
N PRO A 65 -19.33 -6.33 10.98
CA PRO A 65 -18.90 -7.24 9.93
C PRO A 65 -19.66 -7.06 8.62
#